data_AF-A0A3M1MVF0-F1
#
_entry.id   AF-A0A3M1MVF0-F1
#
_cell.length_a   1.000
_cell.length_b   1.000
_cell.length_c   1.000
_cell.angle_alpha   90.00
_cell.angle_beta   90.00
_cell.angle_gamma   90.00
#
_symmetry.space_group_name_H-M   'P 1'
#
loop_
_entity.id
_entity.type
_entity.pdbx_description
1 polymer ?
#
loop_
_entity_poly.entity_id
_entity_poly.type
_entity_poly.pdbx_seq_one_letter_code
_entity_poly.pdbx_strand_id
1 'polypeptide(L)'
;MDALRQAYGRLQAGLPEMRAGSYIATTQDFESDDALWAALADAVPVEGWLLFQSHRLAFRNGLPERNREWGWLLEGEVVDARGDSFRVEYHGQWRLARLIHQEGGDGLYDTPAHLAHDPRLGRLRYRRYWVRDDEQGLVQA
;
A
#
# COMPACT_ATOMS: atom_id res chain seq x y z
N MET A 1 -9.27 -12.99 -17.65
CA MET A 1 -9.70 -11.61 -17.35
C MET A 1 -11.22 -11.40 -17.47
N ASP A 2 -11.86 -11.79 -18.57
CA ASP A 2 -13.30 -11.56 -18.79
C ASP A 2 -14.23 -12.16 -17.73
N ALA A 3 -13.93 -13.36 -17.21
CA ALA A 3 -14.80 -14.04 -16.26
C ALA A 3 -14.96 -13.31 -14.92
N LEU A 4 -13.88 -12.76 -14.35
CA LEU A 4 -13.94 -12.05 -13.06
C LEU A 4 -14.70 -10.72 -13.20
N ARG A 5 -14.41 -9.96 -14.26
CA ARG A 5 -15.10 -8.70 -14.56
C ARG A 5 -16.59 -8.93 -14.87
N GLN A 6 -16.91 -9.98 -15.63
CA GLN A 6 -18.30 -10.36 -15.91
C GLN A 6 -19.03 -10.81 -14.64
N ALA A 7 -18.39 -11.60 -13.78
CA ALA A 7 -18.97 -12.01 -12.50
C ALA A 7 -19.25 -10.78 -11.61
N TYR A 8 -18.29 -9.87 -11.49
CA TYR A 8 -18.45 -8.63 -10.72
C TYR A 8 -19.59 -7.75 -11.24
N GLY A 9 -19.67 -7.58 -12.57
CA GLY A 9 -20.74 -6.80 -13.21
C GLY A 9 -22.16 -7.34 -13.00
N ARG A 10 -22.30 -8.63 -12.64
CA ARG A 10 -23.61 -9.26 -12.37
C ARG A 10 -24.12 -9.02 -10.95
N LEU A 11 -23.27 -8.61 -10.00
CA LEU A 11 -23.60 -8.45 -8.57
C LEU A 11 -24.28 -7.11 -8.23
N GLN A 12 -25.13 -6.56 -9.11
CA GLN A 12 -25.61 -5.16 -9.03
C GLN A 12 -26.35 -4.79 -7.72
N ALA A 13 -25.64 -4.13 -6.79
CA ALA A 13 -25.97 -2.84 -6.15
C ALA A 13 -24.89 -2.46 -5.10
N GLY A 14 -24.37 -1.23 -5.15
CA GLY A 14 -23.49 -0.67 -4.10
C GLY A 14 -22.01 -1.09 -4.11
N LEU A 15 -21.58 -1.83 -5.12
CA LEU A 15 -20.19 -2.26 -5.28
C LEU A 15 -19.31 -1.14 -5.91
N PRO A 16 -18.04 -0.99 -5.50
CA PRO A 16 -17.15 0.05 -6.03
C PRO A 16 -16.87 -0.12 -7.54
N GLU A 17 -16.55 0.98 -8.23
CA GLU A 17 -16.04 0.91 -9.60
C GLU A 17 -14.66 0.23 -9.59
N MET A 18 -14.57 -0.93 -10.24
CA MET A 18 -13.33 -1.68 -10.37
C MET A 18 -12.75 -1.55 -11.79
N ARG A 19 -11.42 -1.50 -11.86
CA ARG A 19 -10.62 -1.42 -13.09
C ARG A 19 -9.71 -2.64 -13.19
N ALA A 20 -9.32 -3.00 -14.41
CA ALA A 20 -8.37 -4.09 -14.62
C ALA A 20 -6.96 -3.62 -14.24
N GLY A 21 -6.29 -4.38 -13.38
CA GLY A 21 -4.95 -4.03 -12.94
C GLY A 21 -4.42 -4.96 -11.85
N SER A 22 -3.11 -4.98 -11.71
CA SER A 22 -2.39 -5.78 -10.72
C SER A 22 -1.20 -5.00 -10.18
N TYR A 23 -0.40 -5.62 -9.33
CA TYR A 23 0.90 -5.08 -8.94
C TYR A 23 1.98 -6.14 -9.04
N ILE A 24 3.21 -5.69 -9.26
CA ILE A 24 4.41 -6.50 -9.10
C ILE A 24 5.03 -6.12 -7.75
N ALA A 25 5.35 -7.13 -6.94
CA ALA A 25 6.04 -6.95 -5.67
C ALA A 25 7.48 -7.44 -5.76
N THR A 26 8.42 -6.59 -5.36
CA THR A 26 9.80 -6.97 -5.06
C THR A 26 10.11 -6.67 -3.61
N THR A 27 10.81 -7.56 -2.92
CA THR A 27 11.13 -7.39 -1.50
C THR A 27 12.64 -7.30 -1.31
N GLN A 28 13.05 -6.51 -0.31
CA GLN A 28 14.41 -6.44 0.17
C GLN A 28 14.40 -6.46 1.70
N ASP A 29 15.24 -7.32 2.28
CA ASP A 29 15.36 -7.46 3.73
C ASP A 29 16.59 -6.69 4.25
N PHE A 30 16.49 -6.18 5.47
CA PHE A 30 17.48 -5.35 6.15
C PHE A 30 17.68 -5.83 7.58
N GLU A 31 18.94 -5.84 8.03
CA GLU A 31 19.30 -6.27 9.39
C GLU A 31 19.12 -5.18 10.44
N SER A 32 18.94 -3.91 10.02
CA SER A 32 18.79 -2.78 10.94
C SER A 32 17.79 -1.75 10.44
N ASP A 33 17.16 -1.07 11.41
CA ASP A 33 16.27 0.08 11.17
C ASP A 33 17.00 1.23 10.45
N ASP A 34 18.30 1.42 10.73
CA ASP A 34 19.11 2.43 10.05
C ASP A 34 19.29 2.12 8.55
N ALA A 35 19.55 0.87 8.18
CA ALA A 35 19.70 0.47 6.79
C ALA A 35 18.37 0.56 6.02
N LEU A 36 17.27 0.15 6.67
CA LEU A 36 15.91 0.34 6.14
C LEU A 36 15.62 1.82 5.90
N TRP A 37 15.93 2.68 6.87
CA TRP A 37 15.69 4.12 6.76
C TRP A 37 16.47 4.77 5.62
N ALA A 38 17.72 4.36 5.41
CA ALA A 38 18.52 4.79 4.27
C ALA A 38 17.87 4.38 2.93
N ALA A 39 17.40 3.14 2.83
CA ALA A 39 16.70 2.67 1.62
C ALA A 39 15.37 3.42 1.36
N LEU A 40 14.64 3.78 2.42
CA LEU A 40 13.46 4.64 2.31
C LEU A 40 13.83 6.05 1.82
N ALA A 41 14.93 6.62 2.31
CA ALA A 41 15.39 7.93 1.86
C ALA A 41 15.82 7.90 0.38
N ASP A 42 16.51 6.84 -0.05
CA ASP A 42 16.93 6.61 -1.44
C ASP A 42 15.76 6.42 -2.40
N ALA A 43 14.62 5.94 -1.91
CA ALA A 43 13.38 5.84 -2.70
C ALA A 43 12.74 7.21 -3.00
N VAL A 44 13.19 8.28 -2.34
CA VAL A 44 12.68 9.66 -2.48
C VAL A 44 11.15 9.72 -2.42
N PRO A 45 10.52 9.23 -1.33
CA PRO A 45 9.08 9.23 -1.22
C PRO A 45 8.56 10.67 -1.12
N VAL A 46 7.42 10.94 -1.74
CA VAL A 46 6.75 12.25 -1.70
C VAL A 46 5.66 12.30 -0.63
N GLU A 47 5.01 11.17 -0.37
CA GLU A 47 3.95 11.06 0.64
C GLU A 47 3.94 9.67 1.28
N GLY A 48 3.24 9.55 2.40
CA GLY A 48 3.11 8.28 3.09
C GLY A 48 2.66 8.41 4.53
N TRP A 49 2.72 7.29 5.23
CA TRP A 49 2.52 7.21 6.66
C TRP A 49 3.55 6.27 7.29
N LEU A 50 3.92 6.57 8.52
CA LEU A 50 4.90 5.81 9.30
C LEU A 50 4.34 5.59 10.70
N LEU A 51 4.47 4.36 11.18
CA LEU A 51 4.12 3.95 12.53
C LEU A 51 5.40 3.59 13.27
N PHE A 52 5.68 4.32 14.33
CA PHE A 52 6.75 4.06 15.29
C PHE A 52 6.15 3.56 16.61
N GLN A 53 7.00 3.13 17.54
CA GLN A 53 6.58 2.65 18.86
C GLN A 53 5.78 3.67 19.67
N SER A 54 6.18 4.94 19.66
CA SER A 54 5.54 6.01 20.45
C SER A 54 4.92 7.12 19.60
N HIS A 55 4.99 7.01 18.27
CA HIS A 55 4.53 8.05 17.36
C HIS A 55 3.95 7.48 16.07
N ARG A 56 2.98 8.18 15.50
CA ARG A 56 2.47 7.89 14.15
C ARG A 56 2.33 9.20 13.42
N LEU A 57 2.70 9.20 12.15
CA LEU A 57 2.59 10.39 11.33
C LEU A 57 2.24 10.03 9.89
N ALA A 58 1.62 10.98 9.22
CA ALA A 58 1.43 10.95 7.78
C ALA A 58 1.99 12.25 7.19
N PHE A 59 2.53 12.17 5.98
CA PHE A 59 3.27 13.25 5.35
C PHE A 59 2.95 13.34 3.85
N ARG A 60 3.16 14.53 3.26
CA ARG A 60 2.93 14.84 1.84
C ARG A 60 4.03 15.65 1.17
N ASN A 61 5.12 15.90 1.88
CA ASN A 61 6.20 16.81 1.46
C ASN A 61 7.57 16.15 1.65
N GLY A 62 7.70 14.89 1.25
CA GLY A 62 8.94 14.14 1.44
C GLY A 62 9.00 13.36 2.75
N LEU A 63 9.91 12.38 2.80
CA LEU A 63 10.19 11.63 4.02
C LEU A 63 10.54 12.60 5.17
N PRO A 64 9.86 12.51 6.33
CA PRO A 64 10.18 13.38 7.47
C PRO A 64 11.58 13.10 8.01
N GLU A 65 12.17 14.07 8.71
CA GLU A 65 13.38 13.81 9.49
C GLU A 65 13.10 12.79 10.58
N ARG A 66 14.05 11.87 10.80
CA ARG A 66 13.93 10.84 11.82
C ARG A 66 14.13 11.44 13.21
N ASN A 67 13.17 11.22 14.10
CA ASN A 67 13.29 11.57 15.51
C ASN A 67 13.48 10.30 16.35
N ARG A 68 14.58 10.23 17.11
CA ARG A 68 14.92 9.08 17.97
C ARG A 68 13.93 8.88 19.13
N GLU A 69 13.20 9.92 19.54
CA GLU A 69 12.21 9.84 20.61
C GLU A 69 10.95 9.05 20.21
N TRP A 70 10.71 8.89 18.91
CA TRP A 70 9.58 8.10 18.39
C TRP A 70 9.78 6.58 18.56
N GLY A 71 11.00 6.15 18.88
CA GLY A 71 11.38 4.75 18.97
C GLY A 71 11.66 4.13 17.61
N TRP A 72 11.58 2.80 17.52
CA TRP A 72 11.75 2.07 16.26
C TRP A 72 10.55 2.30 15.34
N LEU A 73 10.83 2.39 14.04
CA LEU A 73 9.80 2.17 13.02
C LEU A 73 9.21 0.78 13.26
N LEU A 74 7.92 0.59 12.99
CA LEU A 74 7.21 -0.69 13.16
C LEU A 74 6.57 -1.11 11.84
N GLU A 75 5.95 -0.14 11.17
CA GLU A 75 5.24 -0.33 9.91
C GLU A 75 5.16 1.01 9.17
N GLY A 76 4.90 0.96 7.88
CA GLY A 76 4.68 2.17 7.10
C GLY A 76 4.38 1.86 5.66
N GLU A 77 3.83 2.85 4.98
CA GLU A 77 3.70 2.84 3.53
C GLU A 77 4.06 4.22 3.00
N VAL A 78 4.99 4.26 2.06
CA VAL A 78 5.43 5.49 1.40
C VAL A 78 5.31 5.36 -0.11
N VAL A 79 5.09 6.48 -0.79
CA VAL A 79 4.87 6.51 -2.24
C VAL A 79 5.89 7.46 -2.87
N ASP A 80 6.57 7.03 -3.92
CA ASP A 80 7.51 7.86 -4.67
C ASP A 80 6.81 8.74 -5.72
N ALA A 81 7.56 9.63 -6.37
CA ALA A 81 7.01 10.53 -7.41
C ALA A 81 6.49 9.79 -8.65
N ARG A 82 6.83 8.51 -8.84
CA ARG A 82 6.31 7.65 -9.93
C ARG A 82 5.00 6.97 -9.52
N GLY A 83 4.61 7.07 -8.26
CA GLY A 83 3.44 6.40 -7.72
C GLY A 83 3.68 4.94 -7.35
N ASP A 84 4.95 4.53 -7.23
CA ASP A 84 5.32 3.23 -6.68
C ASP A 84 5.18 3.28 -5.17
N SER A 85 4.58 2.24 -4.60
CA SER A 85 4.37 2.14 -3.16
C SER A 85 5.46 1.27 -2.54
N PHE A 86 5.97 1.68 -1.38
CA PHE A 86 6.95 0.94 -0.59
C PHE A 86 6.35 0.67 0.77
N ARG A 87 6.13 -0.60 1.08
CA ARG A 87 5.60 -1.05 2.37
C ARG A 87 6.73 -1.53 3.26
N VAL A 88 6.72 -1.05 4.50
CA VAL A 88 7.64 -1.46 5.55
C VAL A 88 6.95 -2.48 6.44
N GLU A 89 7.61 -3.60 6.69
CA GLU A 89 7.13 -4.67 7.57
C GLU A 89 8.27 -5.20 8.45
N TYR A 90 7.93 -5.76 9.62
CA TYR A 90 8.87 -6.47 10.49
C TYR A 90 8.41 -7.90 10.76
N HIS A 91 9.22 -8.87 10.30
CA HIS A 91 8.95 -10.31 10.48
C HIS A 91 10.16 -11.04 11.08
N GLY A 92 10.79 -10.42 12.09
CA GLY A 92 12.09 -10.86 12.64
C GLY A 92 13.30 -10.27 11.89
N GLN A 93 13.06 -9.64 10.75
CA GLN A 93 13.96 -8.76 10.00
C GLN A 93 13.12 -7.62 9.42
N TRP A 94 13.76 -6.49 9.11
CA TRP A 94 13.08 -5.40 8.41
C TRP A 94 12.91 -5.76 6.95
N ARG A 95 11.70 -5.59 6.40
CA ARG A 95 11.40 -5.82 4.99
C ARG A 95 10.84 -4.57 4.35
N LEU A 96 11.38 -4.21 3.19
CA LEU A 96 10.80 -3.21 2.29
C LEU A 96 10.23 -3.91 1.06
N ALA A 97 8.92 -3.87 0.89
CA ALA A 97 8.23 -4.36 -0.29
C ALA A 97 7.90 -3.20 -1.22
N ARG A 98 8.53 -3.15 -2.40
CA ARG A 98 8.16 -2.23 -3.48
C ARG A 98 7.05 -2.84 -4.32
N LEU A 99 5.94 -2.12 -4.44
CA LEU A 99 4.71 -2.49 -5.13
C LEU A 99 4.54 -1.56 -6.33
N ILE A 100 4.68 -2.10 -7.53
CA ILE A 100 4.58 -1.36 -8.79
C ILE A 100 3.25 -1.69 -9.46
N HIS A 101 2.39 -0.69 -9.60
CA HIS A 101 1.09 -0.84 -10.28
C HIS A 101 1.29 -1.22 -11.76
N GLN A 102 0.45 -2.14 -12.24
CA GLN A 102 0.36 -2.55 -13.62
C GLN A 102 -1.08 -2.35 -14.10
N GLU A 103 -1.28 -1.40 -15.02
CA GLU A 103 -2.58 -1.20 -15.66
C GLU A 103 -2.91 -2.40 -16.56
N GLY A 104 -4.15 -2.87 -16.54
CA GLY A 104 -4.61 -3.96 -17.40
C GLY A 104 -4.15 -5.37 -17.02
N GLY A 105 -3.57 -5.56 -15.83
CA GLY A 105 -3.25 -6.89 -15.28
C GLY A 105 -4.46 -7.79 -15.01
N ASP A 106 -4.21 -9.06 -14.67
CA ASP A 106 -5.25 -10.09 -14.51
C ASP A 106 -6.16 -9.90 -13.27
N GLY A 107 -5.78 -9.00 -12.37
CA GLY A 107 -6.57 -8.63 -11.20
C GLY A 107 -7.58 -7.52 -11.46
N LEU A 108 -8.32 -7.16 -10.42
CA LEU A 108 -9.11 -5.94 -10.38
C LEU A 108 -8.53 -5.00 -9.32
N TYR A 109 -8.69 -3.70 -9.49
CA TYR A 109 -8.39 -2.74 -8.45
C TYR A 109 -9.44 -1.64 -8.37
N ASP A 110 -9.60 -1.09 -7.17
CA ASP A 110 -10.36 0.13 -6.92
C ASP A 110 -9.52 1.14 -6.14
N THR A 111 -10.02 2.37 -6.02
CA THR A 111 -9.33 3.45 -5.28
C THR A 111 -10.23 3.99 -4.17
N PRO A 112 -10.35 3.28 -3.03
CA PRO A 112 -11.12 3.78 -1.90
C PRO A 112 -10.52 5.07 -1.35
N ALA A 113 -11.41 5.96 -0.91
CA ALA A 113 -11.05 7.17 -0.17
C ALA A 113 -11.51 7.01 1.28
N HIS A 114 -10.55 7.01 2.21
CA HIS A 114 -10.81 6.95 3.64
C HIS A 114 -10.67 8.34 4.27
N LEU A 115 -11.39 8.58 5.37
CA LEU A 115 -11.19 9.77 6.18
C LEU A 115 -9.84 9.64 6.90
N ALA A 116 -8.97 10.64 6.74
CA ALA A 116 -7.77 10.73 7.57
C ALA A 116 -8.19 11.11 9.00
N HIS A 117 -7.49 10.57 10.00
CA HIS A 117 -7.71 10.97 11.39
C HIS A 117 -7.38 12.45 11.61
N ASP A 118 -6.37 12.98 10.92
CA ASP A 118 -6.08 14.41 10.86
C ASP A 118 -6.81 15.05 9.66
N PRO A 119 -7.80 15.92 9.87
CA PRO A 119 -8.54 16.57 8.80
C PRO A 119 -7.68 17.50 7.93
N ARG A 120 -6.52 17.98 8.42
CA ARG A 120 -5.59 18.82 7.64
C ARG A 120 -4.93 18.03 6.52
N LEU A 121 -4.80 16.71 6.68
CA LEU A 121 -4.29 15.80 5.66
C LEU A 121 -5.37 15.41 4.64
N GLY A 122 -6.63 15.80 4.87
CA GLY A 122 -7.74 15.55 3.96
C GLY A 122 -8.18 14.08 3.96
N ARG A 123 -8.17 13.45 2.79
CA ARG A 123 -8.56 12.04 2.62
C ARG A 123 -7.34 11.19 2.27
N LEU A 124 -7.29 9.98 2.83
CA LEU A 124 -6.33 8.95 2.43
C LEU A 124 -6.89 8.23 1.20
N ARG A 125 -6.04 7.95 0.23
CA ARG A 125 -6.40 7.22 -1.00
C ARG A 125 -5.47 6.04 -1.12
N TYR A 126 -6.04 4.86 -1.33
CA TYR A 126 -5.28 3.63 -1.52
C TYR A 126 -5.69 2.99 -2.84
N ARG A 127 -4.76 2.28 -3.49
CA ARG A 127 -5.14 1.28 -4.50
C ARG A 127 -5.33 -0.04 -3.80
N ARG A 128 -6.56 -0.57 -3.84
CA ARG A 128 -6.87 -1.89 -3.31
C ARG A 128 -7.00 -2.85 -4.48
N TYR A 129 -6.17 -3.89 -4.47
CA TYR A 129 -6.17 -4.93 -5.49
C TYR A 129 -6.95 -6.13 -5.02
N TRP A 130 -7.64 -6.76 -5.96
CA TRP A 130 -8.51 -7.89 -5.79
C TRP A 130 -8.03 -8.99 -6.71
N VAL A 131 -7.79 -10.15 -6.12
CA VAL A 131 -7.47 -11.38 -6.84
C VAL A 131 -8.55 -12.38 -6.52
N ARG A 132 -8.90 -13.21 -7.49
CA ARG A 132 -9.80 -14.33 -7.27
C ARG A 132 -9.12 -15.33 -6.36
N ASP A 133 -9.79 -15.72 -5.28
CA ASP A 133 -9.45 -16.92 -4.53
C ASP A 133 -10.05 -18.13 -5.26
N ASP A 134 -9.21 -19.10 -5.63
CA ASP A 134 -9.62 -20.31 -6.34
C ASP A 134 -10.03 -21.44 -5.38
N GLU A 135 -9.70 -21.33 -4.09
CA GLU A 135 -10.00 -22.33 -3.06
C GLU A 135 -11.26 -21.96 -2.24
N GLN A 136 -11.60 -20.67 -2.15
CA GLN A 136 -12.77 -20.17 -1.45
C GLN A 136 -13.57 -19.17 -2.32
N GLY A 137 -14.90 -19.16 -2.18
CA GLY A 137 -15.76 -18.15 -2.83
C GLY A 137 -16.66 -18.63 -3.98
N LEU A 138 -16.80 -19.94 -4.19
CA LEU A 138 -17.88 -20.50 -5.01
C LEU A 138 -19.15 -20.63 -4.16
N VAL A 139 -19.98 -19.59 -4.12
CA VAL A 139 -21.42 -19.81 -3.89
C VAL A 139 -21.94 -20.39 -5.21
N GLN A 140 -22.04 -21.71 -5.28
CA GLN A 140 -22.75 -22.39 -6.36
C GLN A 140 -24.23 -22.00 -6.31
N ALA A 141 -24.80 -21.73 -7.48
CA ALA A 141 -26.26 -21.73 -7.66
C ALA A 141 -26.76 -23.16 -7.84
#